data_AF-A0A8A8DF00-F1
#
_entry.id   AF-A0A8A8DF00-F1
#
_cell.length_a   1.000
_cell.length_b   1.000
_cell.length_c   1.000
_cell.angle_alpha   90.00
_cell.angle_beta   90.00
_cell.angle_gamma   90.00
#
_symmetry.space_group_name_H-M   'P 1'
#
loop_
_entity.id
_entity.type
_entity.pdbx_description
1 polymer ?
#
loop_
_entity_poly.entity_id
_entity_poly.type
_entity_poly.pdbx_seq_one_letter_code
_entity_poly.pdbx_strand_id
1 'polypeptide(L)' 'MSNDRSRPGHEAEAQARELVRVKCPRAASAYVVDGAIAYDEVTGTILGRACAGDWAVEAAWQDAASKVPGVE' A
#
# COMPACT_ATOMS: atom_id res chain seq x y z
N MET A 1 -1.48 -27.87 12.01
CA MET A 1 -2.07 -27.49 10.71
C MET A 1 -1.98 -25.99 10.60
N SER A 2 -0.87 -25.49 10.05
CA SER A 2 -0.72 -24.06 9.76
C SER A 2 -1.70 -23.75 8.64
N ASN A 3 -2.80 -23.06 8.97
CA ASN A 3 -3.76 -22.63 7.98
C ASN A 3 -3.13 -21.48 7.21
N ASP A 4 -2.27 -21.86 6.27
CA ASP A 4 -1.57 -21.02 5.31
C ASP A 4 -2.63 -20.39 4.38
N ARG A 5 -3.36 -19.41 4.93
CA ARG A 5 -4.00 -18.38 4.12
C ARG A 5 -2.87 -17.53 3.59
N SER A 6 -2.06 -18.07 2.68
CA SER A 6 -1.21 -17.29 1.81
C SER A 6 -2.11 -16.27 1.16
N ARG A 7 -2.07 -15.06 1.69
CA ARG A 7 -2.78 -13.90 1.17
C ARG A 7 -2.03 -13.60 -0.14
N PRO A 8 -2.53 -13.91 -1.36
CA PRO A 8 -1.78 -13.75 -2.62
C PRO A 8 -1.19 -12.36 -2.92
N GLY A 9 -1.34 -11.39 -2.02
CA GLY A 9 -0.73 -10.06 -2.09
C GLY A 9 0.17 -9.69 -0.91
N HIS A 10 0.42 -10.55 0.10
CA HIS A 10 1.17 -10.13 1.30
C HIS A 10 2.64 -9.79 1.01
N GLU A 11 3.32 -10.59 0.19
CA GLU A 11 4.70 -10.30 -0.23
C GLU A 11 4.76 -9.05 -1.11
N ALA A 12 3.81 -8.92 -2.03
CA ALA A 12 3.71 -7.75 -2.90
C ALA A 12 3.38 -6.47 -2.12
N GLU A 13 2.55 -6.55 -1.08
CA GLU A 13 2.27 -5.45 -0.15
C GLU A 13 3.52 -5.09 0.64
N ALA A 14 4.24 -6.07 1.19
CA ALA A 14 5.45 -5.81 1.96
C ALA A 14 6.52 -5.11 1.10
N GLN A 15 6.72 -5.58 -0.13
CA GLN A 15 7.64 -4.97 -1.08
C GLN A 15 7.19 -3.56 -1.48
N ALA A 16 5.90 -3.38 -1.79
CA ALA A 16 5.35 -2.06 -2.12
C ALA A 16 5.49 -1.08 -0.95
N ARG A 17 5.25 -1.53 0.29
CA ARG A 17 5.44 -0.73 1.50
C ARG A 17 6.89 -0.35 1.71
N GLU A 18 7.82 -1.27 1.48
CA GLU A 18 9.25 -0.97 1.58
C GLU A 18 9.67 0.09 0.56
N LEU A 19 9.31 -0.07 -0.71
CA LEU A 19 9.60 0.89 -1.78
C LEU A 19 9.04 2.28 -1.48
N VAL A 20 7.78 2.35 -1.05
CA VAL A 20 7.17 3.62 -0.68
C VAL A 20 7.86 4.23 0.55
N ARG A 21 8.24 3.42 1.54
CA ARG A 21 8.91 3.90 2.75
C ARG A 21 10.34 4.39 2.54
N VAL A 22 11.03 3.94 1.48
CA VAL A 22 12.33 4.50 1.08
C VAL A 22 12.22 6.00 0.78
N LYS A 23 11.09 6.46 0.21
CA LYS A 23 10.86 7.88 -0.12
C LYS A 23 10.01 8.60 0.93
N CYS A 24 9.03 7.89 1.49
CA CYS A 24 8.09 8.41 2.47
C CYS A 24 8.15 7.53 3.74
N PRO A 25 9.15 7.73 4.63
CA PRO A 25 9.38 6.85 5.77
C PRO A 25 8.21 6.80 6.77
N ARG A 26 7.34 7.81 6.73
CA ARG A 26 6.11 7.91 7.53
C ARG A 26 4.87 7.63 6.69
N ALA A 27 4.99 6.84 5.63
CA ALA A 27 3.85 6.35 4.88
C ALA A 27 3.02 5.38 5.73
N ALA A 28 1.72 5.63 5.76
CA ALA A 28 0.69 4.83 6.41
C ALA A 28 -0.42 4.50 5.42
N SER A 29 -1.36 3.66 5.85
CA SER A 29 -2.55 3.33 5.07
C SER A 29 -3.79 3.36 5.93
N ALA A 30 -4.91 3.80 5.37
CA ALA A 30 -6.20 3.83 6.04
C ALA A 30 -7.31 3.32 5.12
N TYR A 31 -8.31 2.67 5.72
CA TYR A 31 -9.56 2.39 5.04
C TYR A 31 -10.41 3.67 4.99
N VAL A 32 -10.97 3.94 3.82
CA VAL A 32 -11.88 5.05 3.55
C VAL A 32 -13.18 4.51 3.01
N VAL A 33 -14.23 5.33 2.94
CA VAL A 33 -15.57 4.92 2.48
C VAL A 33 -15.52 4.21 1.12
N ASP A 34 -14.64 4.66 0.23
CA ASP A 34 -14.49 4.11 -1.14
C ASP A 34 -13.46 2.97 -1.27
N GLY A 35 -12.79 2.56 -0.19
CA GLY A 35 -11.76 1.52 -0.23
C GLY A 35 -10.59 1.79 0.72
N ALA A 36 -9.39 1.97 0.19
CA ALA A 36 -8.21 2.27 0.99
C ALA A 36 -7.27 3.24 0.29
N ILE A 37 -6.50 3.98 1.10
CA ILE A 37 -5.46 4.89 0.66
C ILE A 37 -4.15 4.58 1.37
N ALA A 38 -3.05 4.76 0.66
CA ALA A 38 -1.71 4.90 1.21
C ALA A 38 -1.34 6.39 1.17
N TYR A 39 -0.88 6.95 2.28
CA TYR A 39 -0.62 8.37 2.42
C TYR A 39 0.62 8.62 3.30
N ASP A 40 1.27 9.76 3.12
CA ASP A 40 2.34 10.20 3.99
C ASP A 40 1.78 10.95 5.20
N GLU A 41 2.09 10.49 6.42
CA GLU A 41 1.54 11.08 7.66
C GLU A 41 2.08 12.48 7.96
N VAL A 42 3.20 12.89 7.37
CA VAL A 42 3.81 14.21 7.62
C VAL A 42 3.14 15.30 6.80
N THR A 43 2.92 15.01 5.52
CA THR A 43 2.38 15.96 4.55
C THR A 43 0.88 15.79 4.34
N GLY A 44 0.31 14.64 4.73
CA GLY A 44 -1.07 14.27 4.41
C GLY A 44 -1.27 13.90 2.94
N THR A 45 -0.20 13.77 2.16
CA THR A 45 -0.27 13.50 0.72
C THR A 45 -0.70 12.06 0.47
N ILE A 46 -1.71 11.87 -0.38
CA ILE A 46 -2.11 10.54 -0.85
C ILE A 46 -1.08 10.05 -1.87
N LEU A 47 -0.41 8.96 -1.54
CA LEU A 47 0.60 8.30 -2.37
C LEU A 47 -0.06 7.29 -3.32
N GLY A 48 -1.09 6.59 -2.84
CA GLY A 48 -1.86 5.66 -3.65
C GLY A 48 -3.25 5.38 -3.12
N ARG A 49 -4.12 4.85 -3.97
CA ARG A 49 -5.51 4.52 -3.63
C ARG A 49 -5.98 3.26 -4.32
N ALA A 50 -6.91 2.56 -3.71
CA ALA A 50 -7.64 1.49 -4.35
C ALA A 50 -9.11 1.48 -3.92
N CYS A 51 -9.97 1.03 -4.84
CA CYS A 51 -11.39 0.86 -4.60
C CYS A 51 -11.66 -0.29 -3.62
N ALA A 52 -12.88 -0.31 -3.08
CA ALA A 52 -13.34 -1.30 -2.11
C ALA A 52 -13.15 -2.76 -2.55
N GLY A 53 -12.76 -3.60 -1.59
CA GLY A 53 -12.52 -5.04 -1.71
C GLY A 53 -11.66 -5.53 -0.54
N ASP A 54 -11.61 -6.83 -0.30
CA ASP A 54 -10.86 -7.46 0.81
C ASP A 54 -9.34 -7.17 0.80
N TRP A 55 -8.85 -6.51 -0.26
CA TRP A 55 -7.43 -6.29 -0.60
C TRP A 55 -7.13 -4.83 -0.94
N ALA A 56 -8.03 -3.91 -0.59
CA ALA A 56 -7.91 -2.49 -0.95
C ALA A 56 -6.60 -1.87 -0.43
N VAL A 57 -6.15 -2.22 0.78
CA VAL A 57 -4.88 -1.70 1.33
C VAL A 57 -3.69 -2.14 0.49
N GLU A 58 -3.64 -3.41 0.08
CA GLU A 58 -2.54 -3.97 -0.72
C GLU A 58 -2.48 -3.29 -2.08
N ALA A 59 -3.63 -3.14 -2.73
CA ALA A 59 -3.74 -2.44 -4.00
C ALA A 59 -3.37 -0.94 -3.87
N ALA A 60 -3.70 -0.28 -2.76
CA ALA A 60 -3.31 1.11 -2.51
C ALA A 60 -1.80 1.26 -2.34
N TRP A 61 -1.13 0.30 -1.70
CA TRP A 61 0.34 0.28 -1.59
C TRP A 61 1.00 -0.01 -2.93
N GLN A 62 0.46 -0.94 -3.73
CA GLN A 62 0.97 -1.22 -5.07
C GLN A 62 0.82 -0.01 -6.02
N ASP A 63 -0.33 0.66 -5.98
CA ASP A 63 -0.57 1.90 -6.72
C ASP A 63 0.40 3.01 -6.28
N ALA A 64 0.65 3.13 -4.97
CA ALA A 64 1.65 4.07 -4.46
C ALA A 64 3.07 3.72 -4.95
N ALA A 65 3.48 2.45 -4.85
CA ALA A 65 4.79 2.00 -5.29
C ALA A 65 5.01 2.22 -6.79
N SER A 66 3.99 2.01 -7.63
CA SER A 66 4.05 2.28 -9.07
C SER A 66 4.23 3.76 -9.42
N LYS A 67 3.93 4.68 -8.50
CA LYS A 67 4.05 6.13 -8.69
C LYS A 67 5.33 6.70 -8.09
N VAL A 68 6.04 5.91 -7.28
CA VAL A 68 7.34 6.31 -6.72
C VAL A 68 8.40 6.17 -7.81
N PRO A 69 9.00 7.27 -8.30
CA PRO A 69 10.02 7.21 -9.35
C PRO A 69 11.27 6.48 -8.83
N GLY A 70 11.67 5.40 -9.50
CA GLY A 70 12.88 4.62 -9.18
C GLY A 70 12.76 3.09 -9.19
N VAL A 71 11.65 2.53 -9.69
CA VAL A 71 11.55 1.10 -10.00
C VAL A 71 11.69 0.95 -11.53
N GLU A 72 12.93 0.86 -11.99
CA GLU A 72 13.30 0.39 -13.33
C GLU A 72 13.86 -1.03 -13.24
#